data_AF-A0A3S9IG63-F1
#
_entry.id   AF-A0A3S9IG63-F1
#
_cell.length_a   1.000
_cell.length_b   1.000
_cell.length_c   1.000
_cell.angle_alpha   90.00
_cell.angle_beta   90.00
_cell.angle_gamma   90.00
#
_symmetry.space_group_name_H-M   'P 1'
#
loop_
_entity.id
_entity.type
_entity.pdbx_description
1 polymer ?
#
loop_
_entity_poly.entity_id
_entity_poly.type
_entity_poly.pdbx_seq_one_letter_code
_entity_poly.pdbx_strand_id
1 'polypeptide(L)'
;MVGAVVIVTGNRGFSGDARTYNLTVDDLHTYYVLAGQTPVLVHNSNCNSLTRAQSDDVANFLGYTKTKMKSAGGAPIWENKKAGGGQPRYITYDRTGHNKQAVFKGASFRNPFQSTKDSARDGTYGLDVSPTGEVLGLKWLAK
;
A
#
# COMPACT_ATOMS: atom_id res chain seq x y z
N MET A 1 26.68 -3.93 -7.21
CA MET A 1 26.15 -4.70 -6.06
C MET A 1 24.75 -5.18 -6.43
N VAL A 2 24.42 -6.44 -6.15
CA VAL A 2 23.07 -6.98 -6.36
C VAL A 2 22.41 -7.05 -4.98
N GLY A 3 21.23 -6.43 -4.83
CA GLY A 3 20.48 -6.48 -3.58
C GLY A 3 19.83 -7.84 -3.37
N ALA A 4 19.57 -8.20 -2.11
CA ALA A 4 18.81 -9.39 -1.74
C ALA A 4 17.58 -8.98 -0.92
N VAL A 5 16.46 -9.65 -1.15
CA VAL A 5 15.25 -9.48 -0.33
C VAL A 5 15.45 -10.24 0.98
N VAL A 6 15.14 -9.59 2.11
CA VAL A 6 15.18 -10.19 3.45
C VAL A 6 13.81 -10.11 4.09
N ILE A 7 13.47 -11.11 4.91
CA ILE A 7 12.20 -11.15 5.65
C ILE A 7 12.37 -10.43 6.98
N VAL A 8 11.49 -9.47 7.25
CA VAL A 8 11.38 -8.87 8.59
C VAL A 8 10.67 -9.89 9.49
N THR A 9 11.37 -10.38 10.52
CA THR A 9 10.85 -11.42 11.42
C THR A 9 10.07 -10.87 12.61
N GLY A 10 10.21 -9.58 12.88
CA GLY A 10 9.49 -8.89 13.95
C GLY A 10 9.75 -7.40 13.95
N ASN A 11 8.83 -6.65 14.54
CA ASN A 11 8.95 -5.22 14.78
C ASN A 11 8.71 -4.98 16.28
N ARG A 12 9.54 -4.14 16.89
CA ARG A 12 9.34 -3.66 18.26
C ARG A 12 9.20 -2.15 18.20
N GLY A 13 8.01 -1.65 18.52
CA GLY A 13 7.80 -0.22 18.73
C GLY A 13 8.77 0.30 19.80
N PHE A 14 9.49 1.37 19.48
CA PHE A 14 10.41 2.03 20.39
C PHE A 14 9.96 3.47 20.61
N SER A 15 9.74 3.83 21.87
CA SER A 15 9.52 5.22 22.29
C SER A 15 10.71 5.66 23.11
N GLY A 16 11.37 6.72 22.67
CA GLY A 16 12.47 7.37 23.36
C GLY A 16 12.80 8.68 22.67
N ASP A 17 13.27 9.66 23.44
CA ASP A 17 13.67 10.96 22.90
C ASP A 17 15.05 10.85 22.24
N ALA A 18 15.04 10.41 20.99
CA ALA A 18 16.21 10.37 20.13
C ALA A 18 16.09 11.43 19.04
N ARG A 19 17.14 12.24 18.85
CA ARG A 19 17.19 13.19 17.75
C ARG A 19 17.44 12.42 16.45
N THR A 20 16.39 12.24 15.65
CA THR A 20 16.46 11.58 14.34
C THR A 20 16.67 12.62 13.24
N TYR A 21 17.54 12.31 12.27
CA TYR A 21 17.78 13.14 11.10
C TYR A 21 17.20 12.47 9.86
N ASN A 22 16.64 13.26 8.95
CA ASN A 22 16.22 12.79 7.63
C ASN A 22 17.12 13.41 6.56
N LEU A 23 17.39 12.67 5.48
CA LEU A 23 18.20 13.15 4.37
C LEU A 23 17.31 13.52 3.19
N THR A 24 17.32 14.79 2.81
CA THR A 24 16.82 15.18 1.48
C THR A 24 17.83 14.73 0.43
N VAL A 25 17.36 13.92 -0.51
CA VAL A 25 18.13 13.44 -1.68
C VAL A 25 17.34 13.87 -2.91
N ASP A 26 17.96 14.61 -3.82
CA ASP A 26 17.25 15.38 -4.85
C ASP A 26 16.54 14.53 -5.93
N ASP A 27 17.15 13.42 -6.36
CA ASP A 27 16.62 12.62 -7.48
C ASP A 27 16.02 11.29 -7.02
N LEU A 28 16.87 10.35 -6.63
CA LEU A 28 16.41 9.09 -6.08
C LEU A 28 16.27 9.28 -4.58
N HIS A 29 15.03 9.42 -4.11
CA HIS A 29 14.69 9.45 -2.68
C HIS A 29 14.91 8.09 -2.00
N THR A 30 16.05 7.45 -2.25
CA THR A 30 16.42 6.16 -1.71
C THR A 30 17.86 6.24 -1.24
N TYR A 31 18.09 5.99 0.05
CA TYR A 31 19.42 5.93 0.64
C TYR A 31 19.58 4.65 1.44
N TYR A 32 20.83 4.26 1.69
CA TYR A 32 21.11 3.14 2.58
C TYR A 32 21.28 3.65 4.01
N VAL A 33 20.61 2.99 4.97
CA VAL A 33 20.95 3.11 6.40
C VAL A 33 21.66 1.86 6.84
N LEU A 34 22.58 2.00 7.80
CA LEU A 34 23.30 0.85 8.35
C LEU A 34 22.53 0.29 9.55
N ALA A 35 22.08 -0.96 9.44
CA ALA A 35 21.66 -1.78 10.57
C ALA A 35 22.88 -2.58 11.05
N GLY A 36 23.65 -2.01 11.98
CA GLY A 36 24.99 -2.52 12.30
C GLY A 36 25.93 -2.32 11.12
N GLN A 37 26.41 -3.41 10.52
CA GLN A 37 27.23 -3.38 9.28
C GLN A 37 26.43 -3.68 8.01
N THR A 38 25.12 -3.94 8.12
CA THR A 38 24.29 -4.33 6.98
C THR A 38 23.61 -3.09 6.38
N PRO A 39 23.87 -2.75 5.11
CA PRO A 39 23.17 -1.67 4.43
C PRO A 39 21.74 -2.09 4.09
N VAL A 40 20.76 -1.31 4.55
CA VAL A 40 19.33 -1.49 4.27
C VAL A 40 18.88 -0.37 3.35
N LEU A 41 18.25 -0.72 2.23
CA LEU A 41 17.70 0.25 1.27
C LEU A 41 16.44 0.89 1.85
N VAL A 42 16.45 2.20 2.07
CA VAL A 42 15.33 2.98 2.64
C VAL A 42 14.80 3.93 1.58
N HIS A 43 13.48 3.89 1.36
CA HIS A 43 12.78 4.87 0.54
C HIS A 43 12.32 6.04 1.41
N ASN A 44 12.88 7.22 1.16
CA ASN A 44 12.54 8.47 1.81
C ASN A 44 11.66 9.35 0.93
N SER A 45 10.59 8.77 0.40
CA SER A 45 9.53 9.52 -0.26
C SER A 45 8.18 8.94 0.13
N ASN A 46 7.17 9.80 0.25
CA ASN A 46 5.77 9.41 0.46
C ASN A 46 5.15 8.86 -0.84
N CYS A 47 5.87 7.98 -1.53
CA CYS A 47 5.36 7.21 -2.63
C CYS A 47 4.84 5.89 -2.08
N ASN A 48 3.53 5.80 -1.82
CA ASN A 48 2.86 4.51 -1.63
C ASN A 48 2.79 3.72 -2.95
N SER A 49 3.76 3.88 -3.85
CA SER A 49 3.86 3.21 -5.13
C SER A 49 4.41 1.80 -4.89
N LEU A 50 3.56 0.94 -4.36
CA LEU A 50 3.89 -0.46 -4.14
C LEU A 50 3.98 -1.20 -5.48
N THR A 51 4.92 -2.13 -5.58
CA THR A 51 4.89 -3.15 -6.65
C THR A 51 3.65 -4.04 -6.49
N ARG A 52 3.24 -4.75 -7.54
CA ARG A 52 2.09 -5.69 -7.45
C ARG A 52 2.27 -6.74 -6.36
N ALA A 53 3.48 -7.25 -6.16
CA ALA A 53 3.77 -8.21 -5.09
C ALA A 53 3.53 -7.58 -3.71
N GLN A 54 4.05 -6.38 -3.48
CA GLN A 54 3.84 -5.66 -2.23
C GLN A 54 2.36 -5.28 -2.02
N SER A 55 1.63 -4.93 -3.08
CA SER A 55 0.18 -4.72 -3.00
C SER A 55 -0.57 -6.00 -2.63
N ASP A 56 -0.15 -7.17 -3.14
CA ASP A 56 -0.74 -8.46 -2.76
C ASP A 56 -0.51 -8.74 -1.26
N ASP A 57 0.70 -8.48 -0.76
CA ASP A 57 1.03 -8.65 0.65
C ASP A 57 0.24 -7.70 1.54
N VAL A 58 0.09 -6.43 1.14
CA VAL A 58 -0.75 -5.46 1.85
C VAL A 58 -2.21 -5.87 1.87
N ALA A 59 -2.77 -6.33 0.74
CA ALA A 59 -4.15 -6.79 0.69
C ALA A 59 -4.37 -7.94 1.69
N ASN A 60 -3.45 -8.91 1.72
CA ASN A 60 -3.50 -10.02 2.67
C ASN A 60 -3.37 -9.54 4.12
N PHE A 61 -2.43 -8.65 4.41
CA PHE A 61 -2.22 -8.06 5.74
C PHE A 61 -3.47 -7.35 6.26
N LEU A 62 -4.15 -6.61 5.39
CA LEU A 62 -5.40 -5.90 5.70
C LEU A 62 -6.64 -6.82 5.75
N GLY A 63 -6.47 -8.14 5.65
CA GLY A 63 -7.55 -9.12 5.74
C GLY A 63 -8.39 -9.26 4.47
N TYR A 64 -7.92 -8.77 3.33
CA TYR A 64 -8.55 -9.01 2.04
C TYR A 64 -8.09 -10.34 1.46
N THR A 65 -9.03 -11.05 0.85
CA THR A 65 -8.78 -12.36 0.23
C THR A 65 -9.04 -12.28 -1.27
N LYS A 66 -8.13 -12.85 -2.08
CA LYS A 66 -8.25 -12.81 -3.54
C LYS A 66 -9.49 -13.61 -3.97
N THR A 67 -10.37 -12.97 -4.74
CA THR A 67 -11.59 -13.60 -5.24
C THR A 67 -11.34 -14.31 -6.58
N LYS A 68 -12.34 -15.08 -7.05
CA LYS A 68 -12.35 -15.62 -8.42
C LYS A 68 -12.64 -14.55 -9.49
N MET A 69 -13.09 -13.36 -9.10
CA MET A 69 -13.47 -12.29 -10.03
C MET A 69 -12.24 -11.55 -10.56
N LYS A 70 -12.40 -10.96 -11.75
CA LYS A 70 -11.44 -10.05 -12.37
C LYS A 70 -12.12 -8.73 -12.68
N SER A 71 -11.35 -7.64 -12.67
CA SER A 71 -11.81 -6.35 -13.20
C SER A 71 -11.91 -6.40 -14.72
N ALA A 72 -12.56 -5.40 -15.34
CA ALA A 72 -12.61 -5.23 -16.79
C ALA A 72 -11.22 -5.20 -17.45
N GLY A 73 -10.19 -4.72 -16.73
CA GLY A 73 -8.80 -4.74 -17.17
C GLY A 73 -8.04 -6.03 -16.86
N GLY A 74 -8.73 -7.09 -16.41
CA GLY A 74 -8.14 -8.37 -16.04
C GLY A 74 -7.36 -8.38 -14.72
N ALA A 75 -7.49 -7.34 -13.88
CA ALA A 75 -6.83 -7.31 -12.58
C ALA A 75 -7.54 -8.25 -11.59
N PRO A 76 -6.81 -8.92 -10.68
CA PRO A 76 -7.44 -9.57 -9.54
C PRO A 76 -8.27 -8.59 -8.70
N ILE A 77 -9.40 -9.08 -8.17
CA ILE A 77 -10.21 -8.39 -7.18
C ILE A 77 -10.08 -9.13 -5.86
N TRP A 78 -9.82 -8.42 -4.77
CA TRP A 78 -9.88 -8.97 -3.42
C TRP A 78 -11.13 -8.49 -2.69
N GLU A 79 -11.59 -9.27 -1.72
CA GLU A 79 -12.72 -8.97 -0.86
C GLU A 79 -12.33 -9.11 0.62
N ASN A 80 -12.75 -8.14 1.43
CA ASN A 80 -12.82 -8.27 2.88
C ASN A 80 -14.29 -8.17 3.33
N LYS A 81 -14.88 -9.29 3.73
CA LYS A 81 -16.29 -9.37 4.16
C LYS A 81 -16.57 -8.63 5.47
N LYS A 82 -15.52 -8.38 6.26
CA LYS A 82 -15.57 -7.68 7.55
C LYS A 82 -15.18 -6.20 7.41
N ALA A 83 -14.96 -5.71 6.19
CA ALA A 83 -14.64 -4.31 5.96
C ALA A 83 -15.74 -3.41 6.56
N GLY A 84 -15.31 -2.51 7.45
CA GLY A 84 -16.14 -1.53 8.15
C GLY A 84 -15.35 -0.23 8.36
N GLY A 85 -15.96 0.77 9.00
CA GLY A 85 -15.26 2.03 9.30
C GLY A 85 -14.83 2.83 8.06
N GLY A 86 -15.57 2.72 6.95
CA GLY A 86 -15.25 3.41 5.68
C GLY A 86 -14.23 2.67 4.79
N GLN A 87 -13.74 1.49 5.20
CA GLN A 87 -12.92 0.63 4.35
C GLN A 87 -13.75 0.04 3.19
N PRO A 88 -13.21 0.01 1.96
CA PRO A 88 -13.92 -0.57 0.83
C PRO A 88 -14.07 -2.09 1.01
N ARG A 89 -15.21 -2.66 0.63
CA ARG A 89 -15.39 -4.12 0.71
C ARG A 89 -14.53 -4.88 -0.30
N TYR A 90 -14.38 -4.32 -1.49
CA TYR A 90 -13.63 -4.89 -2.59
C TYR A 90 -12.54 -3.93 -3.04
N ILE A 91 -11.38 -4.49 -3.37
CA ILE A 91 -10.25 -3.73 -3.90
C ILE A 91 -9.69 -4.38 -5.16
N THR A 92 -9.11 -3.57 -6.03
CA THR A 92 -8.26 -3.98 -7.16
C THR A 92 -7.09 -3.01 -7.25
N TYR A 93 -5.99 -3.38 -7.92
CA TYR A 93 -4.88 -2.48 -8.15
C TYR A 93 -5.34 -1.14 -8.73
N ASP A 94 -4.78 -0.03 -8.23
CA ASP A 94 -4.79 1.23 -8.99
C ASP A 94 -3.70 1.19 -10.05
N ARG A 95 -4.09 0.89 -11.29
CA ARG A 95 -3.17 0.82 -12.43
C ARG A 95 -2.89 2.16 -13.08
N THR A 96 -3.68 3.17 -12.73
CA THR A 96 -3.70 4.45 -13.42
C THR A 96 -2.48 5.29 -13.03
N GLY A 97 -1.96 5.17 -11.80
CA GLY A 97 -0.74 5.86 -11.38
C GLY A 97 -0.84 7.39 -11.33
N HIS A 98 -2.01 7.97 -11.60
CA HIS A 98 -2.25 9.42 -11.56
C HIS A 98 -2.09 10.00 -10.16
N ASN A 99 -2.16 9.17 -9.11
CA ASN A 99 -1.85 9.53 -7.75
C ASN A 99 -0.74 8.63 -7.21
N LYS A 100 0.44 9.20 -6.94
CA LYS A 100 1.62 8.47 -6.45
C LYS A 100 1.43 7.85 -5.06
N GLN A 101 0.38 8.27 -4.33
CA GLN A 101 0.00 7.73 -3.02
C GLN A 101 -1.07 6.63 -3.13
N ALA A 102 -1.61 6.37 -4.32
CA ALA A 102 -2.63 5.35 -4.53
C ALA A 102 -2.02 3.95 -4.63
N VAL A 103 -2.67 3.01 -3.96
CA VAL A 103 -2.38 1.57 -4.04
C VAL A 103 -3.53 0.82 -4.69
N PHE A 104 -4.77 1.15 -4.31
CA PHE A 104 -5.96 0.39 -4.71
C PHE A 104 -7.07 1.30 -5.22
N LYS A 105 -7.85 0.79 -6.18
CA LYS A 105 -9.24 1.22 -6.36
C LYS A 105 -10.10 0.43 -5.38
N GLY A 106 -11.05 1.09 -4.72
CA GLY A 106 -11.96 0.48 -3.75
C GLY A 106 -13.44 0.62 -4.16
N ALA A 107 -14.27 -0.32 -3.70
CA ALA A 107 -15.72 -0.31 -3.90
C ALA A 107 -16.44 -1.11 -2.80
N SER A 108 -17.65 -0.69 -2.44
CA SER A 108 -18.42 -1.28 -1.33
C SER A 108 -19.67 -2.04 -1.78
N PHE A 109 -19.94 -2.08 -3.08
CA PHE A 109 -21.08 -2.75 -3.69
C PHE A 109 -20.69 -4.07 -4.37
N ARG A 110 -21.67 -4.93 -4.68
CA ARG A 110 -21.44 -6.24 -5.29
C ARG A 110 -20.97 -6.11 -6.74
N ASN A 111 -20.11 -7.04 -7.15
CA ASN A 111 -19.57 -7.14 -8.51
C ASN A 111 -18.97 -5.82 -9.04
N PRO A 112 -18.07 -5.15 -8.29
CA PRO A 112 -17.48 -3.90 -8.73
C PRO A 112 -16.41 -4.11 -9.80
N PHE A 113 -15.95 -3.00 -10.41
CA PHE A 113 -14.85 -2.97 -11.38
C PHE A 113 -15.07 -3.75 -12.69
N GLN A 114 -16.32 -4.08 -13.03
CA GLN A 114 -16.67 -4.74 -14.30
C GLN A 114 -16.74 -3.77 -15.50
N SER A 115 -16.49 -2.48 -15.24
CA SER A 115 -16.38 -1.43 -16.24
C SER A 115 -15.19 -0.53 -15.88
N THR A 116 -14.61 0.12 -16.88
CA THR A 116 -13.56 1.13 -16.69
C THR A 116 -14.11 2.49 -16.24
N LYS A 117 -15.45 2.66 -16.24
CA LYS A 117 -16.12 3.88 -15.81
C LYS A 117 -15.96 4.12 -14.30
N ASP A 118 -15.93 5.38 -13.92
CA ASP A 118 -15.76 5.80 -12.52
C ASP A 118 -16.93 5.41 -11.62
N SER A 119 -18.12 5.21 -12.20
CA SER A 119 -19.28 4.68 -11.48
C SER A 119 -19.08 3.24 -10.99
N ALA A 120 -18.09 2.51 -11.50
CA ALA A 120 -17.78 1.14 -11.09
C ALA A 120 -16.84 1.07 -9.86
N ARG A 121 -16.62 2.19 -9.15
CA ARG A 121 -15.79 2.28 -7.94
C ARG A 121 -16.25 3.38 -6.99
N ASP A 122 -15.88 3.25 -5.72
CA ASP A 122 -16.09 4.30 -4.70
C ASP A 122 -14.97 5.34 -4.77
N GLY A 123 -13.75 4.90 -5.05
CA GLY A 123 -12.62 5.78 -5.26
C GLY A 123 -11.27 5.07 -5.31
N THR A 124 -10.24 5.89 -5.12
CA THR A 124 -8.83 5.57 -5.11
C THR A 124 -8.31 5.70 -3.68
N TYR A 125 -7.54 4.72 -3.23
CA TYR A 125 -7.12 4.57 -1.84
C TYR A 125 -5.61 4.39 -1.74
N GLY A 126 -5.01 5.07 -0.77
CA GLY A 126 -3.63 4.86 -0.33
C GLY A 126 -3.58 4.10 0.99
N LEU A 127 -2.38 3.84 1.49
CA LEU A 127 -2.21 3.30 2.84
C LEU A 127 -2.55 4.39 3.87
N ASP A 128 -3.33 4.01 4.88
CA ASP A 128 -3.44 4.80 6.11
C ASP A 128 -2.33 4.35 7.05
N VAL A 129 -1.35 5.22 7.28
CA VAL A 129 -0.16 4.92 8.08
C VAL A 129 -0.14 5.89 9.26
N SER A 130 -0.06 5.34 10.47
CA SER A 130 0.04 6.11 11.70
C SER A 130 1.34 6.93 11.73
N PRO A 131 1.44 7.96 12.59
CA PRO A 131 2.70 8.67 12.82
C PRO A 131 3.86 7.75 13.28
N THR A 132 3.54 6.59 13.85
CA THR A 132 4.52 5.59 14.31
C THR A 132 4.86 4.55 13.24
N GLY A 133 4.32 4.67 12.02
CA GLY A 133 4.62 3.80 10.89
C GLY A 133 3.75 2.53 10.81
N GLU A 134 2.69 2.42 11.61
CA GLU A 134 1.77 1.29 11.57
C GLU A 134 0.74 1.47 10.44
N VAL A 135 0.51 0.43 9.64
CA VAL A 135 -0.55 0.44 8.62
C VAL A 135 -1.89 0.15 9.29
N LEU A 136 -2.74 1.17 9.40
CA LEU A 136 -4.04 1.11 10.07
C LEU A 136 -5.17 0.66 9.12
N GLY A 137 -4.96 0.79 7.81
CA GLY A 137 -5.97 0.47 6.81
C GLY A 137 -5.72 1.17 5.48
N LEU A 138 -6.80 1.44 4.76
CA LEU A 138 -6.79 2.24 3.54
C LEU A 138 -7.40 3.62 3.78
N LYS A 139 -6.71 4.65 3.28
CA LYS A 139 -7.17 6.04 3.29
C LYS A 139 -7.75 6.39 1.93
N TRP A 140 -8.98 6.92 1.90
CA TRP A 140 -9.56 7.46 0.66
C TRP A 140 -8.78 8.71 0.22
N LEU A 141 -8.44 8.78 -1.07
CA LEU A 141 -7.65 9.88 -1.64
C LEU A 141 -8.47 10.75 -2.60
N ALA A 142 -9.20 10.10 -3.51
CA ALA A 142 -9.97 10.77 -4.56
C ALA A 142 -10.98 9.77 -5.18
N LYS A 143 -11.91 10.26 -5.98
CA LYS A 143 -12.76 9.42 -6.83
C LYS A 143 -12.35 9.54 -8.30
#